data_AF-A0A936ASV4-F1
#
_entry.id   AF-A0A936ASV4-F1
#
_cell.length_a   1.000
_cell.length_b   1.000
_cell.length_c   1.000
_cell.angle_alpha   90.00
_cell.angle_beta   90.00
_cell.angle_gamma   90.00
#
_symmetry.space_group_name_H-M   'P 1'
#
loop_
_entity.id
_entity.type
_entity.pdbx_description
1 polymer ?
#
loop_
_entity_poly.entity_id
_entity_poly.type
_entity_poly.pdbx_seq_one_letter_code
_entity_poly.pdbx_strand_id
1 'polypeptide(L)'
;MANKTYLELQGLASEAIEGQLKDILADLHRMKYDHASKGLENPTEIKALKKKIAQFRTEIRSREIKEMTPEQLKKRSRIRLRRK
;
A
#
# COMPACT_ATOMS: atom_id res chain seq x y z
N MET A 1 6.11 -5.67 -16.73
CA MET A 1 6.91 -4.43 -16.62
C MET A 1 6.79 -3.90 -15.20
N ALA A 2 7.89 -3.50 -14.57
CA ALA A 2 7.81 -2.77 -13.32
C ALA A 2 7.12 -1.43 -13.59
N ASN A 3 6.05 -1.12 -12.86
CA ASN A 3 5.43 0.20 -12.93
C ASN A 3 6.47 1.24 -12.48
N LYS A 4 6.55 2.40 -13.14
CA LYS A 4 7.48 3.49 -12.78
C LYS A 4 7.45 3.78 -11.27
N THR A 5 6.24 3.81 -10.70
CA THR A 5 6.03 4.04 -9.26
C THR A 5 6.63 2.95 -8.36
N TYR A 6 6.74 1.71 -8.84
CA TYR A 6 7.33 0.61 -8.08
C TYR A 6 8.85 0.71 -8.02
N LEU A 7 9.49 1.11 -9.13
CA LEU A 7 10.94 1.33 -9.18
C LEU A 7 11.34 2.50 -8.27
N GLU A 8 10.54 3.56 -8.25
CA GLU A 8 10.73 4.70 -7.33
C GLU A 8 10.61 4.28 -5.86
N LEU A 9 9.65 3.40 -5.52
CA LEU A 9 9.48 2.87 -4.16
C LEU A 9 10.66 2.02 -3.67
N GLN A 10 11.34 1.30 -4.55
CA GLN A 10 12.50 0.49 -4.17
C GLN A 10 13.70 1.33 -3.73
N GLY A 11 13.82 2.56 -4.25
CA GLY A 11 14.90 3.49 -3.89
C GLY A 11 14.66 4.25 -2.58
N LEU A 12 13.46 4.17 -1.98
CA LEU A 12 13.09 4.93 -0.78
C LEU A 12 13.40 4.16 0.51
N ALA A 13 13.81 4.91 1.54
CA ALA A 13 13.97 4.40 2.91
C ALA A 13 12.61 3.93 3.49
N SER A 14 12.64 2.92 4.37
CA SER A 14 11.41 2.33 4.94
C SER A 14 10.56 3.35 5.70
N GLU A 15 11.20 4.24 6.47
CA GLU A 15 10.52 5.31 7.22
C GLU A 15 9.83 6.32 6.29
N ALA A 16 10.45 6.65 5.16
CA ALA A 16 9.88 7.57 4.18
C ALA A 16 8.61 6.97 3.53
N ILE A 17 8.61 5.65 3.27
CA ILE A 17 7.45 4.94 2.73
C ILE A 17 6.29 4.94 3.73
N GLU A 18 6.57 4.77 5.02
CA GLU A 18 5.54 4.84 6.06
C GLU A 18 4.97 6.24 6.25
N GLY A 19 5.83 7.27 6.21
CA GLY A 19 5.42 8.68 6.25
C GLY A 19 4.46 9.01 5.10
N GLN A 20 4.91 8.75 3.86
CA GLN A 20 4.09 8.97 2.67
C GLN A 20 2.79 8.16 2.67
N LEU A 21 2.80 6.94 3.22
CA LEU A 21 1.58 6.14 3.35
C LEU A 21 0.56 6.81 4.27
N LYS A 22 0.99 7.45 5.37
CA LYS A 22 0.09 8.18 6.28
C LYS A 22 -0.54 9.39 5.59
N ASP A 23 0.27 10.15 4.85
CA ASP A 23 -0.20 11.33 4.12
C ASP A 23 -1.24 10.94 3.05
N ILE A 24 -0.93 9.93 2.23
CA ILE A 24 -1.84 9.43 1.18
C ILE A 24 -3.14 8.86 1.79
N LEU A 25 -3.08 8.28 3.00
CA LEU A 25 -4.28 7.84 3.71
C LEU A 25 -5.14 9.01 4.16
N ALA A 26 -4.53 10.07 4.70
CA ALA A 26 -5.24 11.29 5.07
C ALA A 26 -5.92 11.94 3.85
N ASP A 27 -5.20 12.03 2.73
CA ASP A 27 -5.74 12.54 1.46
C ASP A 27 -6.92 11.70 0.97
N LEU A 28 -6.80 10.37 1.00
CA LEU A 28 -7.90 9.49 0.63
C LEU A 28 -9.12 9.67 1.54
N HIS A 29 -8.93 9.89 2.83
CA HIS A 29 -10.03 10.17 3.75
C HIS A 29 -10.71 11.49 3.38
N ARG A 30 -9.94 12.56 3.21
CA ARG A 30 -10.45 13.87 2.80
C ARG A 30 -11.22 13.79 1.48
N MET A 31 -10.64 13.20 0.44
CA MET A 31 -11.30 13.09 -0.88
C MET A 31 -12.55 12.21 -0.84
N LYS A 32 -12.63 11.23 0.05
CA LYS A 32 -13.87 10.46 0.22
C LYS A 32 -14.98 11.31 0.83
N TYR A 33 -14.65 12.14 1.83
CA TYR A 33 -15.61 13.03 2.45
C TYR A 33 -16.05 14.12 1.49
N ASP A 34 -15.11 14.81 0.84
CA ASP A 34 -15.42 15.88 -0.13
C ASP A 34 -16.23 15.33 -1.32
N HIS A 35 -15.87 14.16 -1.88
CA HIS A 35 -16.67 13.49 -2.91
C HIS A 35 -18.08 13.14 -2.43
N ALA A 36 -18.24 12.61 -1.21
CA ALA A 36 -19.55 12.26 -0.67
C ALA A 36 -20.41 13.49 -0.36
N SER A 37 -19.80 14.60 0.08
CA SER A 37 -20.51 15.82 0.47
C SER A 37 -20.85 16.73 -0.71
N LYS A 38 -19.93 16.90 -1.67
CA LYS A 38 -20.04 17.92 -2.74
C LYS A 38 -20.23 17.33 -4.13
N GLY A 39 -19.97 16.03 -4.32
CA GLY A 39 -20.08 15.36 -5.63
C GLY A 39 -19.12 15.87 -6.72
N LEU A 40 -18.28 16.86 -6.41
CA LEU A 40 -17.40 17.57 -7.36
C LEU A 40 -16.06 16.89 -7.58
N GLU A 41 -15.67 15.97 -6.69
CA GLU A 41 -14.34 15.36 -6.74
C GLU A 41 -14.30 14.16 -7.69
N ASN A 42 -13.20 14.06 -8.44
CA ASN A 42 -13.04 13.05 -9.48
C ASN A 42 -12.90 11.63 -8.87
N PRO A 43 -13.83 10.69 -9.12
CA PRO A 43 -13.75 9.34 -8.59
C PRO A 43 -12.55 8.54 -9.15
N THR A 44 -11.98 8.97 -10.27
CA THR A 44 -10.74 8.43 -10.86
C THR A 44 -9.51 8.70 -9.99
N GLU A 45 -9.44 9.86 -9.34
CA GLU A 45 -8.34 10.24 -8.46
C GLU A 45 -8.37 9.40 -7.16
N ILE A 46 -9.56 9.17 -6.61
CA ILE A 46 -9.74 8.25 -5.47
C ILE A 46 -9.25 6.84 -5.81
N LYS A 47 -9.54 6.34 -7.04
CA LYS A 47 -9.01 5.04 -7.51
C LYS A 47 -7.49 5.06 -7.63
N ALA A 48 -6.90 6.15 -8.14
CA ALA A 48 -5.45 6.30 -8.25
C ALA A 48 -4.78 6.30 -6.86
N LEU A 49 -5.34 7.01 -5.88
CA LEU A 49 -4.85 7.00 -4.49
C LEU A 49 -4.93 5.61 -3.85
N LYS A 50 -6.05 4.90 -4.03
CA LYS A 50 -6.17 3.50 -3.57
C LYS A 50 -5.09 2.59 -4.16
N LYS A 51 -4.80 2.76 -5.45
CA LYS A 51 -3.74 2.02 -6.14
C LYS A 51 -2.35 2.36 -5.59
N LYS A 52 -2.07 3.64 -5.32
CA LYS A 52 -0.82 4.05 -4.66
C LYS A 52 -0.70 3.39 -3.29
N ILE A 53 -1.71 3.49 -2.42
CA ILE A 53 -1.72 2.83 -1.09
C ILE A 53 -1.42 1.33 -1.19
N ALA A 54 -2.02 0.63 -2.16
CA ALA A 54 -1.75 -0.80 -2.36
C ALA A 54 -0.29 -1.09 -2.74
N GLN A 55 0.33 -0.24 -3.56
CA GLN A 55 1.74 -0.37 -3.92
C GLN A 55 2.66 -0.15 -2.71
N PHE A 56 2.43 0.90 -1.93
CA PHE A 56 3.18 1.18 -0.70
C PHE A 56 3.09 0.03 0.30
N ARG A 57 1.87 -0.45 0.58
CA ARG A 57 1.65 -1.60 1.49
C ARG A 57 2.30 -2.89 0.98
N THR A 58 2.32 -3.09 -0.34
CA THR A 58 2.97 -4.26 -0.95
C THR A 58 4.47 -4.21 -0.77
N GLU A 59 5.09 -3.05 -0.93
CA GLU A 59 6.54 -2.88 -0.73
C GLU A 59 6.93 -3.04 0.74
N ILE A 60 6.21 -2.41 1.67
CA ILE A 60 6.40 -2.64 3.12
C ILE A 60 6.32 -4.13 3.43
N ARG A 61 5.26 -4.79 2.97
CA ARG A 61 5.08 -6.23 3.20
C ARG A 61 6.18 -7.06 2.53
N SER A 62 6.69 -6.66 1.38
CA SER A 62 7.80 -7.33 0.69
C SER A 62 9.07 -7.29 1.53
N ARG A 63 9.38 -6.13 2.14
CA ARG A 63 10.53 -5.95 3.04
C ARG A 63 10.40 -6.81 4.30
N GLU A 64 9.24 -6.77 4.95
CA GLU A 64 8.96 -7.63 6.12
C GLU A 64 9.16 -9.12 5.81
N ILE A 65 8.75 -9.57 4.61
CA ILE A 65 8.90 -10.97 4.21
C ILE A 65 10.37 -11.35 4.00
N LYS A 66 11.20 -10.43 3.48
CA LYS A 66 12.63 -10.64 3.32
C LYS A 66 13.35 -10.76 4.66
N GLU A 67 12.87 -10.02 5.67
CA GLU A 67 13.43 -10.05 7.03
C GLU A 67 12.96 -11.26 7.86
N MET A 68 11.88 -11.93 7.47
CA MET A 68 11.33 -13.08 8.21
C MET A 68 12.25 -14.31 8.20
N THR A 69 12.33 -14.99 9.35
CA THR A 69 13.11 -16.24 9.48
C THR A 69 12.41 -17.42 8.79
N PRO A 70 13.15 -18.48 8.41
CA PRO A 70 12.58 -19.66 7.74
C PRO A 70 11.43 -20.33 8.52
N GLU A 71 11.48 -20.31 9.85
CA GLU A 71 10.44 -20.88 10.71
C GLU A 71 9.14 -20.06 10.69
N GLN A 72 9.25 -18.72 10.66
CA GLN A 72 8.11 -17.81 10.57
C GLN A 72 7.41 -17.95 9.21
N LEU A 73 8.18 -18.17 8.13
CA LEU A 73 7.64 -18.41 6.80
C LEU A 73 6.83 -19.73 6.71
N LYS A 74 7.27 -20.79 7.40
CA LYS A 74 6.53 -22.07 7.49
C LYS A 74 5.18 -21.93 8.20
N LYS A 75 5.08 -21.09 9.23
CA LYS A 75 3.78 -20.80 9.89
C LYS A 75 2.82 -20.08 8.93
N ARG A 76 3.33 -19.21 8.07
CA ARG A 76 2.53 -18.47 7.08
C ARG A 76 1.95 -19.35 5.97
N SER A 77 2.65 -20.39 5.53
CA SER A 77 2.12 -21.31 4.50
C SER A 77 0.85 -22.01 4.97
N ARG A 78 0.80 -22.44 6.24
CA ARG A 78 -0.40 -23.01 6.87
C ARG A 78 -1.56 -22.01 6.96
N ILE A 79 -1.27 -20.75 7.29
CA ILE A 79 -2.29 -19.69 7.32
C ILE A 79 -2.85 -19.44 5.91
N ARG A 80 -2.02 -19.44 4.87
CA ARG A 80 -2.47 -19.27 3.48
C ARG A 80 -3.29 -20.46 2.99
N LEU A 81 -2.86 -21.68 3.28
CA LEU A 81 -3.58 -22.90 2.92
C LEU A 81 -4.99 -22.94 3.51
N ARG A 82 -5.17 -22.45 4.74
CA ARG A 82 -6.49 -22.36 5.41
C ARG A 82 -7.42 -21.29 4.81
N ARG A 83 -6.88 -20.32 4.09
CA ARG A 83 -7.68 -19.23 3.46
C ARG A 83 -8.11 -19.57 2.04
N LYS A 84 -7.68 -20.72 1.51
CA LYS A 84 -8.02 -21.23 0.19
C LYS A 84 -9.22 -22.15 0.32
#